data_AF-A0A9Q9ATC6-F1
#
_entry.id   AF-A0A9Q9ATC6-F1
#
_cell.length_a   1.000
_cell.length_b   1.000
_cell.length_c   1.000
_cell.angle_alpha   90.00
_cell.angle_beta   90.00
_cell.angle_gamma   90.00
#
_symmetry.space_group_name_H-M   'P 1'
#
loop_
_entity.id
_entity.type
_entity.pdbx_description
1 polymer ?
#
loop_
_entity_poly.entity_id
_entity_poly.type
_entity_poly.pdbx_seq_one_letter_code
_entity_poly.pdbx_strand_id
1 'polypeptide(L)'
;MLQRSVQRLLPAVSRRAVVARPYSSFTTDNTIPANSPQQPTRQSPVSSTNALPSVAHGAQDEALVEQVEEAEQKRVMQAPNRASVWSRSQKPRAEAMVGPRFEQTIMEDQPRPLAAIELIHKQPVRWTKERVVSCDGGGGPLGHPRIFINVDKPQICMCTYCGLPFAHEHHRKHLQSLPFTTYPLEPTSEAGQIPAGDLNAGNARTGATTPAQTVTGEPYAQR
;
A
#
# COMPACT_ATOMS: atom_id res chain seq x y z
N MET A 1 101.25 -48.33 3.96
CA MET A 1 100.65 -47.07 3.47
C MET A 1 99.14 -47.25 3.41
N LEU A 2 98.40 -46.78 4.42
CA LEU A 2 96.93 -46.81 4.43
C LEU A 2 96.40 -45.58 3.67
N GLN A 3 95.77 -45.77 2.52
CA GLN A 3 95.02 -44.71 1.84
C GLN A 3 93.59 -44.69 2.38
N ARG A 4 93.24 -43.58 3.05
CA ARG A 4 91.87 -43.28 3.50
C ARG A 4 91.06 -42.76 2.32
N SER A 5 90.05 -43.52 1.87
CA SER A 5 89.05 -43.01 0.92
C SER A 5 87.92 -42.32 1.68
N VAL A 6 87.63 -41.06 1.33
CA VAL A 6 86.56 -40.26 1.92
C VAL A 6 85.23 -40.61 1.23
N GLN A 7 84.27 -41.18 1.96
CA GLN A 7 82.91 -41.38 1.47
C GLN A 7 82.10 -40.09 1.66
N ARG A 8 81.58 -39.51 0.56
CA ARG A 8 80.58 -38.43 0.61
C ARG A 8 79.18 -39.04 0.69
N LEU A 9 78.45 -38.75 1.77
CA LEU A 9 77.03 -39.06 1.92
C LEU A 9 76.19 -38.06 1.11
N LEU A 10 75.33 -38.56 0.23
CA LEU A 10 74.25 -37.79 -0.40
C LEU A 10 72.96 -37.96 0.44
N PRO A 11 72.13 -36.91 0.62
CA PRO A 11 70.89 -37.06 1.37
C PRO A 11 69.83 -37.77 0.53
N ALA A 12 69.14 -38.75 1.12
CA ALA A 12 68.00 -39.41 0.52
C ALA A 12 66.78 -38.47 0.53
N VAL A 13 66.34 -38.02 -0.64
CA VAL A 13 65.06 -37.30 -0.79
C VAL A 13 63.93 -38.33 -0.80
N SER A 14 63.27 -38.50 0.35
CA SER A 14 62.07 -39.33 0.48
C SER A 14 60.87 -38.61 -0.13
N ARG A 15 60.38 -39.09 -1.28
CA ARG A 15 59.08 -38.67 -1.83
C ARG A 15 57.97 -39.36 -1.05
N ARG A 16 57.38 -38.68 -0.07
CA ARG A 16 56.09 -39.10 0.50
C ARG A 16 55.01 -38.91 -0.57
N ALA A 17 54.51 -40.01 -1.12
CA ALA A 17 53.27 -40.00 -1.90
C ALA A 17 52.09 -39.75 -0.94
N VAL A 18 51.50 -38.57 -0.99
CA VAL A 18 50.22 -38.30 -0.33
C VAL A 18 49.11 -38.85 -1.22
N VAL A 19 48.52 -39.97 -0.82
CA VAL A 19 47.28 -40.47 -1.42
C VAL A 19 46.15 -39.55 -0.95
N ALA A 20 45.72 -38.65 -1.82
CA ALA A 20 44.50 -37.87 -1.61
C ALA A 20 43.30 -38.81 -1.72
N ARG A 21 42.59 -39.03 -0.61
CA ARG A 21 41.28 -39.69 -0.61
C ARG A 21 40.28 -38.76 -1.32
N PRO A 22 39.54 -39.20 -2.35
CA PRO A 22 38.43 -38.42 -2.86
C PRO A 22 37.33 -38.42 -1.79
N TYR A 23 37.06 -37.26 -1.20
CA TYR A 23 35.83 -37.07 -0.45
C TYR A 23 34.67 -37.17 -1.44
N SER A 24 33.79 -38.15 -1.28
CA SER A 24 32.50 -38.15 -1.96
C SER A 24 31.72 -36.96 -1.43
N SER A 25 31.57 -35.92 -2.25
CA SER A 25 30.57 -34.89 -2.01
C SER A 25 29.21 -35.55 -2.13
N PHE A 26 28.59 -35.87 -0.99
CA PHE A 26 27.16 -36.15 -0.96
C PHE A 26 26.47 -34.90 -1.52
N THR A 27 25.92 -35.04 -2.73
CA THR A 27 24.99 -34.08 -3.29
C THR A 27 23.77 -34.12 -2.40
N THR A 28 23.59 -33.12 -1.54
CA THR A 28 22.29 -32.94 -0.89
C THR A 28 21.28 -32.64 -1.98
N ASP A 29 20.14 -33.33 -1.95
CA ASP A 29 19.05 -33.30 -2.96
C ASP A 29 18.34 -31.93 -3.07
N ASN A 30 18.89 -30.89 -2.44
CA ASN A 30 18.43 -29.51 -2.53
C ASN A 30 19.52 -28.65 -3.16
N THR A 31 19.63 -28.72 -4.50
CA THR A 31 20.32 -27.68 -5.24
C THR A 31 19.41 -26.45 -5.23
N ILE A 32 19.59 -25.54 -4.28
CA ILE A 32 19.11 -24.17 -4.45
C ILE A 32 19.91 -23.63 -5.65
N PRO A 33 19.30 -23.42 -6.84
CA PRO A 33 20.05 -22.95 -7.99
C PRO A 33 20.34 -21.48 -7.73
N ALA A 34 21.52 -21.20 -7.17
CA ALA A 34 22.02 -19.85 -7.06
C ALA A 34 22.23 -19.34 -8.50
N ASN A 35 21.30 -18.51 -8.96
CA ASN A 35 21.38 -17.76 -10.22
C ASN A 35 21.22 -18.59 -11.51
N SER A 36 20.06 -19.25 -11.70
CA SER A 36 19.65 -19.68 -13.05
C SER A 36 19.13 -18.47 -13.85
N PRO A 37 19.50 -18.30 -15.12
CA PRO A 37 19.08 -17.14 -15.94
C PRO A 37 17.56 -17.13 -16.21
N GLN A 38 16.89 -18.27 -16.04
CA GLN A 38 15.45 -18.41 -16.10
C GLN A 38 14.90 -18.47 -14.68
N GLN A 39 14.38 -17.34 -14.18
CA GLN A 39 13.63 -17.35 -12.92
C GLN A 39 12.22 -17.92 -13.18
N PRO A 40 11.73 -18.85 -12.35
CA PRO A 40 10.36 -19.33 -12.48
C PRO A 40 9.39 -18.17 -12.31
N THR A 41 8.40 -18.08 -13.21
CA THR A 41 7.31 -17.12 -13.09
C THR A 41 6.54 -17.42 -11.82
N ARG A 42 6.41 -16.42 -10.94
CA ARG A 42 5.63 -16.59 -9.70
C ARG A 42 4.16 -16.74 -10.08
N GLN A 43 3.60 -17.89 -9.78
CA GLN A 43 2.19 -18.18 -10.06
C GLN A 43 1.28 -17.51 -9.04
N SER A 44 0.00 -17.45 -9.39
CA SER A 44 -1.07 -17.09 -8.49
C SER A 44 -1.10 -18.01 -7.26
N PRO A 45 -1.10 -17.48 -6.02
CA PRO A 45 -1.32 -18.31 -4.84
C PRO A 45 -2.78 -18.77 -4.66
N VAL A 46 -3.73 -18.14 -5.36
CA VAL A 46 -5.15 -18.52 -5.32
C VAL A 46 -5.30 -19.85 -6.05
N SER A 47 -5.87 -20.84 -5.37
CA SER A 47 -6.03 -22.21 -5.86
C SER A 47 -7.46 -22.69 -5.63
N SER A 48 -7.92 -23.61 -6.48
CA SER A 48 -9.17 -24.35 -6.29
C SER A 48 -9.22 -25.14 -4.97
N THR A 49 -8.06 -25.40 -4.35
CA THR A 49 -7.98 -26.07 -3.05
C THR A 49 -8.60 -25.25 -1.91
N ASN A 50 -8.60 -23.91 -2.00
CA ASN A 50 -9.22 -23.03 -1.01
C ASN A 50 -10.75 -22.95 -1.14
N ALA A 51 -11.33 -23.55 -2.18
CA ALA A 51 -12.78 -23.62 -2.37
C ALA A 51 -13.46 -24.66 -1.47
N LEU A 52 -12.68 -25.49 -0.76
CA LEU A 52 -13.21 -26.42 0.24
C LEU A 52 -13.26 -25.74 1.61
N PRO A 53 -14.30 -25.99 2.43
CA PRO A 53 -14.41 -25.46 3.77
C PRO A 53 -13.17 -25.80 4.62
N SER A 54 -12.47 -24.77 5.07
CA SER A 54 -11.35 -24.90 6.00
C SER A 54 -11.74 -24.45 7.41
N VAL A 55 -11.03 -24.96 8.41
CA VAL A 55 -11.37 -24.75 9.82
C VAL A 55 -11.02 -23.31 10.22
N ALA A 56 -12.01 -22.49 10.56
CA ALA A 56 -11.80 -21.15 11.09
C ALA A 56 -11.12 -21.23 12.46
N HIS A 57 -9.81 -20.99 12.51
CA HIS A 57 -9.07 -20.92 13.77
C HIS A 57 -9.28 -19.54 14.41
N GLY A 58 -10.45 -19.33 15.03
CA GLY A 58 -10.76 -18.12 15.79
C GLY A 58 -12.21 -17.66 15.64
N ALA A 59 -12.97 -17.74 16.74
CA ALA A 59 -14.21 -17.04 17.11
C ALA A 59 -15.39 -16.89 16.11
N GLN A 60 -15.29 -17.35 14.87
CA GLN A 60 -16.37 -17.33 13.89
C GLN A 60 -16.74 -18.78 13.56
N ASP A 61 -18.00 -19.15 13.79
CA ASP A 61 -18.51 -20.52 13.63
C ASP A 61 -18.66 -20.95 12.15
N GLU A 62 -18.38 -20.05 11.20
CA GLU A 62 -18.51 -20.29 9.76
C GLU A 62 -17.18 -20.80 9.16
N ALA A 63 -17.27 -21.82 8.31
CA ALA A 63 -16.10 -22.37 7.64
C ALA A 63 -15.57 -21.40 6.59
N LEU A 64 -14.24 -21.22 6.53
CA LEU A 64 -13.63 -20.31 5.58
C LEU A 64 -13.58 -20.98 4.21
N VAL A 65 -14.30 -20.39 3.25
CA VAL A 65 -14.42 -20.84 1.86
C VAL A 65 -14.17 -19.65 0.95
N GLU A 66 -13.23 -19.82 0.02
CA GLU A 66 -12.84 -18.78 -0.94
C GLU A 66 -13.30 -19.16 -2.35
N GLN A 67 -13.96 -18.23 -3.06
CA GLN A 67 -14.22 -18.39 -4.49
C GLN A 67 -13.01 -17.91 -5.30
N VAL A 68 -12.48 -18.77 -6.17
CA VAL A 68 -11.24 -18.52 -6.93
C VAL A 68 -11.29 -17.20 -7.72
N GLU A 69 -12.40 -16.91 -8.39
CA GLU A 69 -12.55 -15.69 -9.20
C GLU A 69 -12.57 -14.42 -8.34
N GLU A 70 -13.30 -14.44 -7.23
CA GLU A 70 -13.35 -13.28 -6.32
C GLU A 70 -12.01 -13.03 -5.64
N ALA A 71 -11.33 -14.10 -5.24
CA ALA A 71 -10.00 -14.07 -4.66
C ALA A 71 -8.96 -13.47 -5.61
N GLU A 72 -8.99 -13.89 -6.87
CA GLU A 72 -8.15 -13.34 -7.92
C GLU A 72 -8.41 -11.84 -8.11
N GLN A 73 -9.69 -11.43 -8.14
CA GLN A 73 -10.05 -10.01 -8.20
C GLN A 73 -9.53 -9.24 -6.97
N LYS A 74 -9.71 -9.78 -5.75
CA LYS A 74 -9.23 -9.18 -4.49
C LYS A 74 -7.71 -9.11 -4.43
N ARG A 75 -7.00 -10.05 -5.05
CA ARG A 75 -5.53 -10.05 -5.16
C ARG A 75 -5.03 -9.03 -6.17
N VAL A 76 -5.69 -8.90 -7.32
CA VAL A 76 -5.25 -8.01 -8.40
C VAL A 76 -5.55 -6.55 -8.06
N MET A 77 -6.73 -6.25 -7.49
CA MET A 77 -7.11 -4.89 -7.13
C MET A 77 -6.26 -4.34 -5.97
N GLN A 78 -5.59 -3.20 -6.18
CA GLN A 78 -4.76 -2.58 -5.15
C GLN A 78 -5.52 -2.25 -3.86
N ALA A 79 -6.76 -1.78 -3.98
CA ALA A 79 -7.70 -1.51 -2.90
C ALA A 79 -9.14 -1.82 -3.39
N PRO A 80 -10.13 -1.98 -2.49
CA PRO A 80 -11.50 -2.34 -2.89
C PRO A 80 -12.15 -1.29 -3.81
N ASN A 81 -11.74 -0.02 -3.67
CA ASN A 81 -12.22 1.12 -4.45
C ASN A 81 -11.25 1.58 -5.55
N ARG A 82 -10.08 0.94 -5.71
CA ARG A 82 -9.06 1.37 -6.69
C ARG A 82 -8.21 0.20 -7.18
N ALA A 83 -8.16 -0.02 -8.49
CA ALA A 83 -7.38 -1.10 -9.08
C ALA A 83 -5.87 -0.79 -9.19
N SER A 84 -5.51 0.44 -9.56
CA SER A 84 -4.12 0.82 -9.89
C SER A 84 -3.35 1.40 -8.71
N VAL A 85 -2.02 1.36 -8.80
CA VAL A 85 -1.12 2.04 -7.86
C VAL A 85 -1.28 3.57 -7.90
N TRP A 86 -0.83 4.26 -6.86
CA TRP A 86 -0.89 5.72 -6.72
C TRP A 86 0.43 6.36 -6.27
N SER A 87 1.52 5.57 -6.21
CA SER A 87 2.87 6.08 -5.97
C SER A 87 3.87 5.33 -6.86
N ARG A 88 4.91 6.04 -7.30
CA ARG A 88 5.95 5.47 -8.19
C ARG A 88 6.69 4.29 -7.57
N SER A 89 6.88 4.29 -6.25
CA SER A 89 7.57 3.21 -5.53
C SER A 89 6.62 2.10 -5.04
N GLN A 90 5.32 2.25 -5.24
CA GLN A 90 4.33 1.27 -4.81
C GLN A 90 4.34 0.06 -5.74
N LYS A 91 4.45 -1.14 -5.16
CA LYS A 91 4.31 -2.38 -5.93
C LYS A 91 2.83 -2.71 -6.17
N PRO A 92 2.45 -3.14 -7.39
CA PRO A 92 1.13 -3.70 -7.64
C PRO A 92 0.84 -4.89 -6.73
N ARG A 93 -0.39 -4.99 -6.22
CA ARG A 93 -0.80 -6.06 -5.30
C ARG A 93 -0.66 -7.44 -5.94
N ALA A 94 -0.95 -7.56 -7.23
CA ALA A 94 -0.76 -8.80 -8.00
C ALA A 94 0.68 -9.33 -7.96
N GLU A 95 1.70 -8.47 -7.82
CA GLU A 95 3.10 -8.86 -7.69
C GLU A 95 3.56 -9.01 -6.23
N ALA A 96 2.92 -8.27 -5.32
CA ALA A 96 3.25 -8.29 -3.90
C ALA A 96 2.69 -9.53 -3.19
N MET A 97 1.49 -9.97 -3.59
CA MET A 97 0.77 -11.12 -3.02
C MET A 97 1.04 -12.41 -3.78
N VAL A 98 2.31 -12.76 -3.92
CA VAL A 98 2.75 -13.98 -4.60
C VAL A 98 3.81 -14.71 -3.77
N GLY A 99 3.90 -16.01 -3.97
CA GLY A 99 4.94 -16.87 -3.40
C GLY A 99 4.52 -17.61 -2.12
N PRO A 100 5.46 -18.34 -1.50
CA PRO A 100 5.14 -19.39 -0.52
C PRO A 100 4.39 -18.93 0.73
N ARG A 101 4.46 -17.63 1.06
CA ARG A 101 3.74 -17.07 2.22
C ARG A 101 2.24 -16.89 1.99
N PHE A 102 1.82 -16.84 0.73
CA PHE A 102 0.41 -16.66 0.37
C PHE A 102 -0.23 -17.95 -0.14
N GLU A 103 0.57 -19.02 -0.31
CA GLU A 103 0.05 -20.35 -0.58
C GLU A 103 -0.82 -20.81 0.61
N GLN A 104 -1.98 -21.41 0.33
CA GLN A 104 -2.97 -21.83 1.34
C GLN A 104 -3.46 -20.70 2.27
N THR A 105 -3.35 -19.46 1.81
CA THR A 105 -3.90 -18.29 2.51
C THR A 105 -5.19 -17.86 1.82
N ILE A 106 -6.21 -17.55 2.60
CA ILE A 106 -7.50 -17.01 2.13
C ILE A 106 -7.33 -15.51 1.90
N MET A 107 -7.61 -15.02 0.68
CA MET A 107 -7.38 -13.62 0.31
C MET A 107 -8.40 -12.67 0.91
N GLU A 108 -9.60 -13.14 1.23
CA GLU A 108 -10.68 -12.38 1.86
C GLU A 108 -10.25 -11.77 3.20
N ASP A 109 -9.55 -12.56 4.02
CA ASP A 109 -9.15 -12.18 5.38
C ASP A 109 -7.88 -11.31 5.41
N GLN A 110 -7.21 -11.17 4.27
CA GLN A 110 -6.01 -10.35 4.19
C GLN A 110 -6.37 -8.86 4.28
N PRO A 111 -5.63 -8.06 5.08
CA PRO A 111 -5.91 -6.64 5.24
C PRO A 111 -6.02 -5.90 3.89
N ARG A 112 -7.16 -5.26 3.67
CA ARG A 112 -7.48 -4.56 2.42
C ARG A 112 -8.27 -3.26 2.68
N PRO A 113 -7.62 -2.24 3.28
CA PRO A 113 -8.28 -0.96 3.55
C PRO A 113 -8.65 -0.23 2.25
N LEU A 114 -9.62 0.68 2.35
CA LEU A 114 -9.98 1.57 1.26
C LEU A 114 -8.83 2.55 0.94
N ALA A 115 -8.62 2.83 -0.33
CA ALA A 115 -7.67 3.83 -0.78
C ALA A 115 -8.21 5.23 -0.46
N ALA A 116 -7.51 5.97 0.40
CA ALA A 116 -7.89 7.32 0.83
C ALA A 116 -7.94 8.34 -0.32
N ILE A 117 -7.16 8.13 -1.39
CA ILE A 117 -7.16 9.01 -2.58
C ILE A 117 -8.54 9.10 -3.24
N GLU A 118 -9.25 7.97 -3.38
CA GLU A 118 -10.61 7.99 -3.96
C GLU A 118 -11.62 8.58 -2.98
N LEU A 119 -11.40 8.39 -1.67
CA LEU A 119 -12.29 8.92 -0.63
C LEU A 119 -12.21 10.45 -0.53
N ILE A 120 -11.02 11.03 -0.66
CA ILE A 120 -10.86 12.49 -0.60
C ILE A 120 -11.35 13.16 -1.88
N HIS A 121 -11.25 12.50 -3.04
CA HIS A 121 -11.80 13.00 -4.30
C HIS A 121 -13.33 13.02 -4.33
N LYS A 122 -14.00 12.27 -3.44
CA LYS A 122 -15.45 12.36 -3.25
C LYS A 122 -15.86 13.59 -2.46
N GLN A 123 -14.96 14.24 -1.72
CA GLN A 123 -15.31 15.42 -0.92
C GLN A 123 -15.59 16.63 -1.83
N PRO A 124 -16.70 17.35 -1.61
CA PRO A 124 -17.01 18.54 -2.39
C PRO A 124 -16.09 19.72 -2.03
N VAL A 125 -15.88 20.60 -3.01
CA VAL A 125 -15.14 21.86 -2.82
C VAL A 125 -15.86 22.75 -1.82
N ARG A 126 -15.12 23.21 -0.80
CA ARG A 126 -15.59 24.20 0.16
C ARG A 126 -15.36 25.61 -0.39
N TRP A 127 -16.44 26.32 -0.61
CA TRP A 127 -16.42 27.67 -1.15
C TRP A 127 -16.23 28.70 -0.03
N THR A 128 -15.33 29.65 -0.23
CA THR A 128 -15.07 30.72 0.74
C THR A 128 -15.09 32.09 0.08
N LYS A 129 -15.53 33.10 0.84
CA LYS A 129 -15.47 34.52 0.47
C LYS A 129 -14.16 35.20 0.89
N GLU A 130 -13.42 34.56 1.80
CA GLU A 130 -12.13 35.05 2.26
C GLU A 130 -11.01 34.57 1.34
N ARG A 131 -10.01 35.42 1.18
CA ARG A 131 -8.77 35.18 0.43
C ARG A 131 -7.87 34.11 1.08
N VAL A 132 -7.94 33.95 2.40
CA VAL A 132 -7.16 32.97 3.16
C VAL A 132 -8.10 32.10 3.98
N VAL A 133 -7.92 30.79 3.92
CA VAL A 133 -8.69 29.80 4.67
C VAL A 133 -7.83 29.23 5.79
N SER A 134 -8.37 29.10 7.01
CA SER A 134 -7.69 28.38 8.09
C SER A 134 -8.20 26.94 8.21
N CYS A 135 -7.31 25.95 8.18
CA CYS A 135 -7.66 24.54 8.32
C CYS A 135 -6.87 23.89 9.46
N ASP A 136 -7.56 23.28 10.41
CA ASP A 136 -6.97 22.45 11.47
C ASP A 136 -7.45 20.99 11.44
N GLY A 137 -8.20 20.59 10.41
CA GLY A 137 -8.67 19.21 10.22
C GLY A 137 -9.94 18.84 11.01
N GLY A 138 -10.50 19.74 11.82
CA GLY A 138 -11.68 19.42 12.65
C GLY A 138 -11.31 18.91 14.05
N GLY A 139 -12.23 19.03 15.00
CA GLY A 139 -12.05 18.49 16.35
C GLY A 139 -10.95 19.16 17.19
N GLY A 140 -10.47 20.34 16.78
CA GLY A 140 -9.47 21.13 17.51
C GLY A 140 -8.13 20.38 17.67
N PRO A 141 -7.71 20.00 18.88
CA PRO A 141 -6.45 19.28 19.08
C PRO A 141 -6.43 17.86 18.50
N LEU A 142 -7.58 17.30 18.13
CA LEU A 142 -7.66 15.97 17.49
C LEU A 142 -7.35 16.00 15.98
N GLY A 143 -7.28 17.19 15.39
CA GLY A 143 -6.94 17.37 13.99
C GLY A 143 -5.43 17.52 13.75
N HIS A 144 -5.06 18.31 12.74
CA HIS A 144 -3.68 18.63 12.41
C HIS A 144 -3.33 20.07 12.80
N PRO A 145 -2.03 20.45 12.82
CA PRO A 145 -1.64 21.82 13.07
C PRO A 145 -2.38 22.80 12.15
N ARG A 146 -2.90 23.88 12.73
CA ARG A 146 -3.63 24.90 11.96
C ARG A 146 -2.73 25.49 10.89
N ILE A 147 -3.15 25.37 9.63
CA ILE A 147 -2.52 26.00 8.49
C ILE A 147 -3.42 27.05 7.86
N PHE A 148 -2.81 27.98 7.12
CA PHE A 148 -3.49 29.00 6.35
C PHE A 148 -3.24 28.77 4.86
N ILE A 149 -4.31 28.63 4.10
CA ILE A 149 -4.29 28.26 2.67
C ILE A 149 -4.74 29.48 1.86
N ASN A 150 -3.94 29.89 0.88
CA ASN A 150 -4.33 30.97 -0.03
C ASN A 150 -5.23 30.43 -1.16
N VAL A 151 -6.40 31.05 -1.33
CA VAL A 151 -7.40 30.70 -2.37
C VAL A 151 -7.57 31.77 -3.45
N ASP A 152 -6.66 32.76 -3.52
CA ASP A 152 -6.65 33.81 -4.56
C ASP A 152 -6.57 33.32 -5.99
N LYS A 153 -5.99 32.13 -6.20
CA LYS A 153 -5.77 31.62 -7.55
C LYS A 153 -7.09 31.03 -8.08
N PRO A 154 -7.34 31.08 -9.40
CA PRO A 154 -8.52 30.47 -10.01
C PRO A 154 -8.36 28.95 -10.13
N GLN A 155 -8.03 28.29 -9.02
CA GLN A 155 -7.79 26.85 -8.91
C GLN A 155 -8.35 26.36 -7.57
N ILE A 156 -8.56 25.05 -7.48
CA ILE A 156 -8.91 24.41 -6.21
C ILE A 156 -7.61 24.26 -5.40
N CYS A 157 -7.57 24.87 -4.21
CA CYS A 157 -6.45 24.78 -3.29
C CYS A 157 -6.78 23.78 -2.19
N MET A 158 -5.89 22.80 -2.00
CA MET A 158 -6.10 21.71 -1.04
C MET A 158 -5.27 21.90 0.23
N CYS A 159 -5.81 21.44 1.36
CA CYS A 159 -5.05 21.33 2.61
C CYS A 159 -3.96 20.26 2.46
N THR A 160 -2.73 20.56 2.87
CA THR A 160 -1.59 19.64 2.78
C THR A 160 -1.67 18.47 3.78
N TYR A 161 -2.51 18.56 4.80
CA TYR A 161 -2.71 17.51 5.80
C TYR A 161 -3.92 16.64 5.45
N CYS A 162 -5.13 17.20 5.50
CA CYS A 162 -6.36 16.43 5.24
C CYS A 162 -6.67 16.21 3.75
N GLY A 163 -6.08 16.98 2.83
CA GLY A 163 -6.44 16.93 1.41
C GLY A 163 -7.78 17.58 1.07
N LEU A 164 -8.42 18.26 2.04
CA LEU A 164 -9.71 18.92 1.84
C LEU A 164 -9.60 20.05 0.80
N PRO A 165 -10.52 20.11 -0.20
CA PRO A 165 -10.49 21.10 -1.26
C PRO A 165 -11.19 22.41 -0.86
N PHE A 166 -10.54 23.54 -1.17
CA PHE A 166 -11.07 24.90 -0.98
C PHE A 166 -10.98 25.70 -2.27
N ALA A 167 -11.93 26.61 -2.49
CA ALA A 167 -11.87 27.57 -3.59
C ALA A 167 -12.58 28.86 -3.23
N HIS A 168 -12.12 29.96 -3.82
CA HIS A 168 -12.75 31.26 -3.64
C HIS A 168 -14.00 31.40 -4.51
N GLU A 169 -15.09 31.92 -3.94
CA GLU A 169 -16.38 32.09 -4.64
C GLU A 169 -16.27 32.92 -5.94
N HIS A 170 -15.40 33.93 -5.95
CA HIS A 170 -15.10 34.74 -7.13
C HIS A 170 -14.69 33.91 -8.36
N HIS A 171 -14.00 32.78 -8.16
CA HIS A 171 -13.55 31.91 -9.25
C HIS A 171 -14.53 30.79 -9.58
N ARG A 172 -15.71 30.75 -8.96
CA ARG A 172 -16.70 29.69 -9.17
C ARG A 172 -17.11 29.53 -10.63
N LYS A 173 -17.39 30.63 -11.32
CA LYS A 173 -17.76 30.59 -12.76
C LYS A 173 -16.63 30.03 -13.62
N HIS A 174 -15.39 30.38 -13.31
CA HIS A 174 -14.23 29.86 -14.04
C HIS A 174 -14.07 28.35 -13.80
N LEU A 175 -14.13 27.90 -12.55
CA LEU A 175 -14.00 26.48 -12.20
C LEU A 175 -15.14 25.64 -12.78
N GLN A 176 -16.37 26.17 -12.84
CA GLN A 176 -17.51 25.52 -13.50
C GLN A 176 -17.38 25.47 -15.03
N SER A 177 -16.62 26.38 -15.64
CA SER A 177 -16.38 26.38 -17.09
C SER A 177 -15.34 25.35 -17.53
N LEU A 178 -14.55 24.80 -16.60
CA LEU A 178 -13.56 23.79 -16.92
C LEU A 178 -14.25 22.47 -17.30
N PRO A 179 -13.75 21.75 -18.32
CA PRO A 179 -14.36 20.48 -18.75
C PRO A 179 -14.23 19.38 -17.68
N PHE A 180 -13.24 19.51 -16.81
CA PHE A 180 -12.96 18.55 -15.76
C PHE A 180 -12.35 19.24 -14.53
N THR A 181 -12.81 18.85 -13.35
CA THR A 181 -12.25 19.27 -12.05
C THR A 181 -11.89 18.05 -11.23
N THR A 182 -10.78 18.13 -10.48
CA THR A 182 -10.28 17.03 -9.65
C THR A 182 -11.24 16.63 -8.52
N TYR A 183 -11.99 17.61 -8.00
CA TYR A 183 -12.97 17.44 -6.93
C TYR A 183 -14.35 17.89 -7.42
N PRO A 184 -15.45 17.30 -6.90
CA PRO A 184 -16.80 17.72 -7.21
C PRO A 184 -17.07 19.12 -6.66
N LEU A 185 -17.65 20.01 -7.48
CA LEU A 185 -17.93 21.39 -7.09
C LEU A 185 -19.17 21.52 -6.18
N GLU A 186 -20.04 20.51 -6.22
CA GLU A 186 -21.29 20.41 -5.47
C GLU A 186 -21.36 19.06 -4.75
N PRO A 187 -22.03 18.99 -3.58
CA PRO A 187 -22.20 17.73 -2.86
C PRO A 187 -23.05 16.71 -3.64
N THR A 188 -22.55 15.48 -3.72
CA THR A 188 -23.16 14.35 -4.46
C THR A 188 -24.01 13.44 -3.56
N SER A 189 -24.25 13.82 -2.29
CA SER A 189 -25.00 13.03 -1.28
C SER A 189 -24.42 11.64 -0.96
N GLU A 190 -23.14 11.39 -1.28
CA GLU A 190 -22.49 10.13 -0.93
C GLU A 190 -22.25 10.03 0.58
N ALA A 191 -22.37 8.83 1.16
CA ALA A 191 -22.26 8.60 2.60
C ALA A 191 -20.95 9.10 3.25
N GLY A 192 -19.86 9.17 2.47
CA GLY A 192 -18.58 9.68 2.94
C GLY A 192 -18.45 11.20 2.92
N GLN A 193 -19.38 11.93 2.29
CA GLN A 193 -19.34 13.37 2.17
C GLN A 193 -19.84 14.07 3.44
N ILE A 194 -19.40 15.31 3.60
CA ILE A 194 -19.97 16.24 4.58
C ILE A 194 -21.37 16.68 4.09
N PRO A 195 -22.36 16.84 4.99
CA PRO A 195 -23.67 17.41 4.67
C PRO A 195 -23.56 18.72 3.91
N ALA A 196 -24.45 18.94 2.95
CA ALA A 196 -24.53 20.20 2.21
C ALA A 196 -24.73 21.43 3.12
N GLY A 197 -25.38 21.26 4.27
CA GLY A 197 -25.58 22.31 5.27
C GLY A 197 -24.28 22.78 5.93
N ASP A 198 -23.29 21.90 6.08
CA ASP A 198 -22.02 22.19 6.75
C ASP A 198 -20.95 22.73 5.78
N LEU A 199 -21.18 22.65 4.47
CA LEU A 199 -20.30 23.24 3.47
C LEU A 199 -20.37 24.77 3.46
N ASN A 200 -21.50 25.33 3.90
CA ASN A 200 -21.80 26.76 3.87
C ASN A 200 -21.92 27.37 5.28
N ALA A 201 -21.49 26.67 6.33
CA ALA A 201 -21.49 27.15 7.72
C ALA A 201 -20.42 28.23 7.96
N GLY A 202 -20.49 29.30 7.18
CA GLY A 202 -20.33 30.66 7.67
C GLY A 202 -18.95 31.28 7.65
N ASN A 203 -17.85 30.52 7.71
CA ASN A 203 -16.51 31.12 7.71
C ASN A 203 -15.51 30.23 6.97
N ALA A 204 -14.45 30.83 6.43
CA ALA A 204 -13.33 30.17 5.77
C ALA A 204 -12.45 29.38 6.77
N ARG A 205 -13.08 28.63 7.67
CA ARG A 205 -12.46 27.93 8.78
C ARG A 205 -13.01 26.53 8.82
N THR A 206 -12.14 25.56 8.63
CA THR A 206 -12.45 24.16 8.91
C THR A 206 -11.81 23.83 10.25
N GLY A 207 -12.65 23.49 11.23
CA GLY A 207 -12.14 23.15 12.56
C GLY A 207 -13.15 22.86 13.64
N ALA A 208 -12.75 23.01 14.90
CA ALA A 208 -13.52 22.61 16.10
C ALA A 208 -14.99 23.12 16.14
N THR A 209 -15.33 24.11 15.33
CA THR A 209 -16.67 24.71 15.23
C THR A 209 -17.51 24.18 14.07
N THR A 210 -16.96 23.40 13.12
CA THR A 210 -17.78 22.75 12.09
C THR A 210 -18.49 21.54 12.71
N PRO A 211 -19.82 21.40 12.59
CA PRO A 211 -20.53 20.22 13.08
C PRO A 211 -19.89 18.97 12.49
N ALA A 212 -19.48 18.04 13.36
CA ALA A 212 -18.93 16.76 12.94
C ALA A 212 -20.09 15.82 12.61
N GLN A 213 -20.70 16.00 11.42
CA GLN A 213 -21.76 15.12 10.97
C GLN A 213 -21.48 14.69 9.52
N THR A 214 -21.70 13.42 9.24
CA THR A 214 -21.86 12.89 7.87
C THR A 214 -23.22 13.32 7.33
N VAL A 215 -23.47 13.24 6.00
CA VAL A 215 -24.78 13.57 5.39
C VAL A 215 -25.97 12.92 6.15
N THR A 216 -25.74 11.78 6.80
CA THR A 216 -26.71 11.00 7.58
C THR A 216 -26.87 11.46 9.04
N GLY A 217 -26.12 12.45 9.52
CA GLY A 217 -26.14 12.91 10.91
C GLY A 217 -25.33 12.03 11.89
N GLU A 218 -24.75 10.93 11.40
CA GLU A 218 -23.91 10.02 12.20
C GLU A 218 -22.53 10.66 12.45
N PRO A 219 -21.92 10.46 13.65
CA PRO A 219 -20.55 10.86 13.89
C PRO A 219 -19.62 10.15 12.90
N TYR A 220 -18.47 10.76 12.59
CA TYR A 220 -17.43 10.09 11.80
C TYR A 220 -17.06 8.78 12.50
N ALA A 221 -17.54 7.65 11.96
CA ALA A 221 -17.14 6.34 12.44
C ALA A 221 -15.61 6.25 12.29
N GLN A 222 -14.92 6.15 13.42
CA GLN A 222 -13.54 5.67 13.41
C GLN A 222 -13.60 4.24 12.90
N ARG A 223 -13.12 4.04 11.66
CA ARG A 223 -12.99 2.72 11.06
C ARG A 223 -11.81 1.99 11.66
#